data_AF-A0A966X577-F1
#
_entry.id   AF-A0A966X577-F1
#
_cell.length_a   1.000
_cell.length_b   1.000
_cell.length_c   1.000
_cell.angle_alpha   90.00
_cell.angle_beta   90.00
_cell.angle_gamma   90.00
#
_symmetry.space_group_name_H-M   'P 1'
#
loop_
_entity.id
_entity.type
_entity.pdbx_description
1 polymer ?
#
loop_
_entity_poly.entity_id
_entity_poly.type
_entity_poly.pdbx_seq_one_letter_code
_entity_poly.pdbx_strand_id
1 'polypeptide(L)'
;MFSMMLTGLSFGGMFALPFLPTVEIKTLVIFVLAFFAGLSAGCGGTIAPSVQGDIVDYDEMMTGERKEGSYFAAFNFVQKSATGVMILITGWVLQVAGFVPNVEQTQLVQISMVTLYGLSPLICYTIGTILFSRFSLDATEHQRIRSVISERQEA
;
A
#
# COMPACT_ATOMS: atom_id res chain seq x y z
N MET A 1 5.76 9.18 -4.99
CA MET A 1 4.75 9.13 -6.09
C MET A 1 5.13 8.14 -7.18
N PHE A 2 6.26 8.29 -7.88
CA PHE A 2 6.66 7.36 -8.96
C PHE A 2 6.64 5.88 -8.54
N SER A 3 7.25 5.56 -7.38
CA SER A 3 7.23 4.19 -6.85
C SER A 3 5.79 3.67 -6.66
N MET A 4 4.89 4.44 -6.02
CA MET A 4 3.50 4.02 -5.81
C MET A 4 2.75 3.75 -7.11
N MET A 5 2.94 4.60 -8.12
CA MET A 5 2.35 4.39 -9.46
C MET A 5 2.92 3.14 -10.12
N LEU A 6 4.23 2.92 -10.03
CA LEU A 6 4.89 1.74 -10.57
C LEU A 6 4.36 0.47 -9.88
N THR A 7 4.26 0.46 -8.55
CA THR A 7 3.68 -0.67 -7.80
C THR A 7 2.24 -0.94 -8.23
N GLY A 8 1.41 0.10 -8.30
CA GLY A 8 0.02 0.00 -8.73
C GLY A 8 -0.10 -0.59 -10.14
N LEU A 9 0.70 -0.10 -11.10
CA LEU A 9 0.73 -0.61 -12.47
C LEU A 9 1.26 -2.05 -12.55
N SER A 10 2.25 -2.42 -11.73
CA SER A 10 2.77 -3.79 -11.70
C SER A 10 1.71 -4.80 -11.23
N PHE A 11 0.98 -4.50 -10.15
CA PHE A 11 -0.15 -5.33 -9.72
C PHE A 11 -1.32 -5.26 -10.71
N GLY A 12 -1.67 -4.07 -11.19
CA GLY A 12 -2.73 -3.87 -12.18
C GLY A 12 -2.50 -4.63 -13.48
N GLY A 13 -1.25 -4.71 -13.94
CA GLY A 13 -0.85 -5.48 -15.13
C GLY A 13 -1.14 -6.98 -15.01
N MET A 14 -1.22 -7.51 -13.79
CA MET A 14 -1.59 -8.92 -13.57
C MET A 14 -3.03 -9.21 -14.02
N PHE A 15 -3.87 -8.18 -14.19
CA PHE A 15 -5.21 -8.33 -14.78
C PHE A 15 -5.21 -8.97 -16.17
N ALA A 16 -4.10 -8.85 -16.92
CA ALA A 16 -3.99 -9.47 -18.24
C ALA A 16 -3.84 -11.01 -18.19
N LEU A 17 -3.46 -11.61 -17.05
CA LEU A 17 -3.06 -13.01 -16.95
C LEU A 17 -4.12 -14.04 -17.40
N PRO A 18 -5.42 -13.90 -17.08
CA PRO A 18 -6.45 -14.84 -17.54
C PRO A 18 -6.61 -14.87 -19.06
N PHE A 19 -6.23 -13.80 -19.76
CA PHE A 19 -6.39 -13.65 -21.20
C PHE A 19 -5.19 -14.14 -22.01
N LEU A 20 -4.09 -14.53 -21.34
CA LEU A 20 -2.89 -15.03 -22.00
C LEU A 20 -3.04 -16.54 -22.32
N PRO A 21 -2.62 -16.98 -23.53
CA PRO A 21 -2.91 -18.32 -24.02
C PRO A 21 -2.01 -19.41 -23.42
N THR A 22 -0.73 -19.11 -23.14
CA THR A 22 0.26 -20.12 -22.71
C THR A 22 0.79 -19.85 -21.31
N VAL A 23 1.13 -20.93 -20.59
CA VAL A 23 1.69 -20.86 -19.23
C VAL A 23 3.06 -20.19 -19.24
N GLU A 24 3.87 -20.40 -20.29
CA GLU A 24 5.19 -19.77 -20.43
C GLU A 24 5.10 -18.24 -20.46
N ILE A 25 4.17 -17.69 -21.25
CA ILE A 25 3.96 -16.25 -21.34
C ILE A 25 3.41 -15.71 -20.01
N LYS A 26 2.48 -16.41 -19.36
CA LYS A 26 1.96 -16.02 -18.04
C LYS A 26 3.09 -15.91 -17.02
N THR A 27 3.95 -16.92 -16.93
CA THR A 27 5.07 -16.95 -15.98
C THR A 27 6.08 -15.84 -16.27
N LEU A 28 6.40 -15.58 -17.54
CA LEU A 28 7.27 -14.47 -17.93
C LEU A 28 6.66 -13.12 -17.51
N VAL A 29 5.38 -12.89 -17.79
CA VAL A 29 4.67 -11.66 -17.40
C VAL A 29 4.68 -11.50 -15.87
N ILE A 30 4.43 -12.58 -15.11
CA ILE A 30 4.51 -12.55 -13.65
C ILE A 30 5.91 -12.14 -13.20
N PHE A 31 6.98 -12.72 -13.75
CA PHE A 31 8.35 -12.37 -13.35
C PHE A 31 8.69 -10.91 -13.66
N VAL A 32 8.32 -10.43 -14.84
CA VAL A 32 8.56 -9.03 -15.24
C VAL A 32 7.80 -8.08 -14.31
N LEU A 33 6.51 -8.33 -14.06
CA LEU A 33 5.71 -7.49 -13.17
C LEU A 33 6.19 -7.57 -11.71
N ALA A 34 6.57 -8.75 -11.23
CA ALA A 34 7.11 -8.94 -9.88
C ALA A 34 8.46 -8.24 -9.70
N PHE A 35 9.31 -8.20 -10.74
CA PHE A 35 10.56 -7.44 -10.72
C PHE A 35 10.31 -5.95 -10.50
N PHE A 36 9.39 -5.34 -11.27
CA PHE A 36 9.04 -3.93 -11.10
C PHE A 36 8.33 -3.66 -9.77
N ALA A 37 7.42 -4.55 -9.34
CA ALA A 37 6.77 -4.46 -8.05
C ALA A 37 7.81 -4.49 -6.91
N GLY A 38 8.77 -5.43 -6.95
CA GLY A 38 9.84 -5.55 -5.96
C GLY A 38 10.74 -4.32 -5.91
N LEU A 39 11.14 -3.80 -7.07
CA LEU A 39 11.94 -2.57 -7.16
C LEU A 39 11.22 -1.38 -6.51
N SER A 40 9.91 -1.26 -6.74
CA SER A 40 9.10 -0.17 -6.21
C SER A 40 8.76 -0.34 -4.72
N ALA A 41 8.64 -1.57 -4.22
CA ALA A 41 8.22 -1.89 -2.86
C ALA A 41 9.19 -1.37 -1.79
N GLY A 42 10.50 -1.33 -2.12
CA GLY A 42 11.53 -0.81 -1.20
C GLY A 42 11.29 0.63 -0.76
N CYS A 43 10.81 1.50 -1.67
CA CYS A 43 10.50 2.89 -1.32
C CYS A 43 9.30 3.00 -0.37
N GLY A 44 8.27 2.16 -0.55
CA GLY A 44 7.10 2.17 0.32
C GLY A 44 7.44 1.76 1.75
N GLY A 45 8.31 0.76 1.89
CA GLY A 45 8.76 0.26 3.20
C GLY A 45 9.60 1.26 4.01
N THR A 46 10.26 2.21 3.36
CA THR A 46 11.08 3.23 4.04
C THR A 46 10.35 4.55 4.21
N ILE A 47 9.64 5.03 3.19
CA ILE A 47 8.97 6.35 3.24
C ILE A 47 7.79 6.35 4.20
N ALA A 48 7.00 5.28 4.24
CA ALA A 48 5.81 5.21 5.10
C ALA A 48 6.14 5.39 6.60
N PRO A 49 7.09 4.65 7.22
CA PRO A 49 7.44 4.88 8.62
C PRO A 49 8.12 6.23 8.85
N SER A 50 8.87 6.77 7.89
CA SER A 50 9.43 8.13 8.00
C SER A 50 8.34 9.19 8.10
N VAL A 51 7.33 9.14 7.21
CA VAL A 51 6.20 10.08 7.23
C VAL A 51 5.37 9.94 8.52
N GLN A 52 5.23 8.73 9.06
CA GLN A 52 4.58 8.54 10.36
C GLN A 52 5.33 9.27 11.48
N GLY A 53 6.67 9.22 11.48
CA GLY A 53 7.50 10.00 12.40
C GLY A 53 7.31 11.50 12.25
N ASP A 54 7.32 12.00 11.01
CA ASP A 54 7.09 13.43 10.72
C ASP A 54 5.75 13.94 11.26
N ILE A 55 4.69 13.12 11.19
CA ILE A 55 3.37 13.45 11.74
C ILE A 55 3.40 13.54 13.27
N VAL A 56 4.11 12.61 13.93
CA VAL A 56 4.26 12.64 15.40
C VAL A 56 5.04 13.87 15.85
N ASP A 57 6.15 14.18 15.17
CA ASP A 57 6.95 15.36 15.48
C ASP A 57 6.17 16.66 15.22
N TYR A 58 5.36 16.72 14.15
CA TYR A 58 4.48 17.85 13.87
C TYR A 58 3.41 18.05 14.96
N ASP A 59 2.80 16.97 15.45
CA ASP A 59 1.83 17.04 16.54
C ASP A 59 2.49 17.46 17.87
N GLU A 60 3.71 16.99 18.15
CA GLU A 60 4.51 17.41 19.30
C GLU A 60 4.82 18.91 19.23
N MET A 61 5.16 19.44 18.05
CA MET A 61 5.36 20.88 17.86
C MET A 61 4.09 21.69 18.19
N MET A 62 2.92 21.21 17.77
CA MET A 62 1.66 21.93 17.99
C MET A 62 1.13 21.80 19.42
N THR A 63 1.26 20.63 20.03
CA THR A 63 0.63 20.31 21.32
C THR A 63 1.60 20.37 22.51
N GLY A 64 2.90 20.27 22.26
CA GLY A 64 3.93 20.15 23.31
C GLY A 64 4.05 18.77 23.94
N GLU A 65 3.24 17.80 23.51
CA GLU A 65 3.24 16.44 24.06
C GLU A 65 3.61 15.42 22.99
N ARG A 66 4.55 14.52 23.32
CA ARG A 66 4.94 13.43 22.41
C ARG A 66 3.97 12.25 22.53
N LYS A 67 3.12 12.05 21.51
CA LYS A 67 2.04 11.04 21.49
C LYS A 67 2.33 9.83 20.59
N GLU A 68 3.60 9.47 20.46
CA GLU A 68 4.08 8.43 19.54
C GLU A 68 3.34 7.09 19.70
N GLY A 69 3.12 6.64 20.94
CA GLY A 69 2.42 5.39 21.23
C GLY A 69 0.96 5.37 20.75
N SER A 70 0.25 6.50 20.89
CA SER A 70 -1.14 6.62 20.45
C SER A 70 -1.25 6.60 18.92
N TYR A 71 -0.37 7.33 18.22
CA TYR A 71 -0.30 7.28 16.75
C TYR A 71 0.03 5.88 16.27
N PHE A 72 1.05 5.23 16.84
CA PHE A 72 1.43 3.87 16.45
C PHE A 72 0.29 2.87 16.69
N ALA A 73 -0.40 2.96 17.84
CA ALA A 73 -1.57 2.13 18.13
C ALA A 73 -2.69 2.33 17.09
N ALA A 74 -3.01 3.59 16.75
CA ALA A 74 -4.02 3.91 15.75
C ALA A 74 -3.66 3.38 14.35
N PHE A 75 -2.41 3.60 13.90
CA PHE A 75 -1.94 3.08 12.60
C PHE A 75 -2.03 1.56 12.52
N ASN A 76 -1.56 0.86 13.57
CA ASN A 76 -1.63 -0.61 13.62
C ASN A 76 -3.06 -1.12 13.70
N PHE A 77 -3.93 -0.44 14.44
CA PHE A 77 -5.35 -0.80 14.52
C PHE A 77 -6.02 -0.68 13.16
N VAL A 78 -5.81 0.42 12.43
CA VAL A 78 -6.33 0.62 11.08
C VAL A 78 -5.78 -0.46 10.13
N GLN A 79 -4.47 -0.73 10.17
CA GLN A 79 -3.86 -1.75 9.31
C GLN A 79 -4.43 -3.15 9.57
N LYS A 80 -4.53 -3.58 10.83
CA LYS A 80 -5.09 -4.90 11.19
C LYS A 80 -6.56 -5.00 10.81
N SER A 81 -7.33 -3.94 11.05
CA SER A 81 -8.74 -3.89 10.67
C SER A 81 -8.92 -3.99 9.16
N ALA A 82 -8.14 -3.24 8.38
CA ALA A 82 -8.14 -3.30 6.92
C ALA A 82 -7.78 -4.70 6.40
N THR A 83 -6.76 -5.34 6.98
CA THR A 83 -6.38 -6.72 6.62
C THR A 83 -7.52 -7.70 6.91
N GLY A 84 -8.16 -7.61 8.08
CA GLY A 84 -9.30 -8.47 8.43
C GLY A 84 -10.48 -8.29 7.47
N VAL A 85 -10.83 -7.04 7.17
CA VAL A 85 -11.89 -6.71 6.19
C VAL A 85 -11.54 -7.25 4.81
N MET A 86 -10.29 -7.09 4.34
CA MET A 86 -9.87 -7.56 3.03
C MET A 86 -9.90 -9.09 2.92
N ILE A 87 -9.52 -9.82 3.98
CA ILE A 87 -9.62 -11.29 4.03
C ILE A 87 -11.08 -11.73 3.92
N LEU A 88 -12.00 -11.07 4.65
CA LEU A 88 -13.43 -11.36 4.58
C LEU A 88 -13.98 -11.13 3.18
N ILE A 89 -13.68 -9.97 2.58
CA ILE A 89 -14.11 -9.62 1.21
C ILE A 89 -13.58 -10.65 0.21
N THR A 90 -12.29 -11.01 0.32
CA THR A 90 -11.65 -12.01 -0.55
C THR A 90 -12.37 -13.35 -0.45
N GLY A 91 -12.63 -13.83 0.76
CA GLY A 91 -13.34 -15.09 0.98
C GLY A 91 -14.76 -15.07 0.40
N TRP A 92 -15.50 -13.99 0.64
CA TRP A 92 -16.87 -13.84 0.13
C TRP A 92 -16.91 -13.79 -1.40
N VAL A 93 -16.03 -13.00 -2.03
CA VAL A 93 -15.95 -12.91 -3.49
C VAL A 93 -15.60 -14.27 -4.11
N LEU A 94 -14.65 -15.00 -3.52
CA LEU A 94 -14.28 -16.35 -3.99
C LEU A 94 -15.43 -17.35 -3.83
N GLN A 95 -16.17 -17.28 -2.73
CA GLN A 95 -17.34 -18.14 -2.51
C GLN A 95 -18.43 -17.87 -3.55
N VAL A 96 -18.77 -16.60 -3.78
CA VAL A 96 -19.78 -16.20 -4.79
C VAL A 96 -19.33 -16.56 -6.21
N ALA A 97 -18.03 -16.45 -6.50
CA ALA A 97 -17.47 -16.87 -7.79
C ALA A 97 -17.49 -18.39 -8.01
N GLY A 98 -17.71 -19.18 -6.95
CA GLY A 98 -17.74 -20.64 -7.01
C GLY A 98 -16.35 -21.28 -6.97
N PHE A 99 -15.40 -20.69 -6.24
CA PHE A 99 -14.06 -21.26 -6.05
C PHE A 99 -14.13 -22.64 -5.37
N VAL A 100 -13.49 -23.63 -5.99
CA VAL A 100 -13.31 -24.97 -5.43
C VAL A 100 -11.81 -25.30 -5.39
N PRO A 101 -11.22 -25.66 -4.25
CA PRO A 101 -9.79 -25.93 -4.18
C PRO A 101 -9.39 -27.17 -5.00
N ASN A 102 -8.15 -27.16 -5.51
CA ASN A 102 -7.50 -28.32 -6.17
C ASN A 102 -8.18 -28.85 -7.44
N VAL A 103 -9.03 -28.05 -8.09
CA VAL A 103 -9.60 -28.35 -9.42
C VAL A 103 -9.25 -27.26 -10.41
N GLU A 104 -9.45 -27.53 -11.70
CA GLU A 104 -9.35 -26.49 -12.72
C GLU A 104 -10.42 -25.42 -12.48
N GLN A 105 -9.99 -24.17 -12.34
CA GLN A 105 -10.89 -23.06 -12.03
C GLN A 105 -11.59 -22.56 -13.29
N THR A 106 -12.88 -22.25 -13.16
CA THR A 106 -13.63 -21.58 -14.22
C THR A 106 -13.03 -20.20 -14.52
N GLN A 107 -13.27 -19.69 -15.72
CA GLN A 107 -12.79 -18.37 -16.12
C GLN A 107 -13.29 -17.26 -15.19
N LEU A 108 -14.52 -17.39 -14.66
CA LEU A 108 -15.08 -16.45 -13.68
C LEU A 108 -14.20 -16.39 -12.43
N VAL A 109 -13.86 -17.54 -11.84
CA VAL A 109 -13.03 -17.61 -10.62
C VAL A 109 -11.63 -17.04 -10.88
N GLN A 110 -11.02 -17.34 -12.03
CA GLN A 110 -9.73 -16.79 -12.40
C GLN A 110 -9.75 -15.26 -12.50
N ILE A 111 -10.79 -14.69 -13.13
CA ILE A 111 -10.97 -13.24 -13.22
C ILE A 111 -11.20 -12.64 -11.83
N SER A 112 -12.01 -13.28 -10.97
CA SER A 112 -12.24 -12.82 -9.60
C SER A 112 -10.94 -12.78 -8.78
N MET A 113 -10.12 -13.82 -8.84
CA MET A 113 -8.82 -13.87 -8.16
C MET A 113 -7.90 -12.75 -8.61
N VAL A 114 -7.77 -12.59 -9.93
CA VAL A 114 -6.86 -11.59 -10.49
C VAL A 114 -7.40 -10.16 -10.29
N THR A 115 -8.72 -9.98 -10.22
CA THR A 115 -9.32 -8.68 -9.86
C THR A 115 -8.97 -8.29 -8.42
N LEU A 116 -9.09 -9.24 -7.48
CA LEU A 116 -8.72 -9.03 -6.08
C LEU A 116 -7.22 -8.78 -5.90
N TYR A 117 -6.38 -9.47 -6.67
CA TYR A 117 -4.92 -9.38 -6.54
C TYR A 117 -4.30 -8.22 -7.35
N GLY A 118 -4.90 -7.85 -8.49
CA GLY A 118 -4.35 -6.86 -9.41
C GLY A 118 -5.07 -5.52 -9.36
N LEU A 119 -6.37 -5.52 -9.67
CA LEU A 119 -7.14 -4.27 -9.78
C LEU A 119 -7.37 -3.58 -8.43
N SER A 120 -7.63 -4.36 -7.36
CA SER A 120 -7.82 -3.77 -6.02
C SER A 120 -6.57 -3.01 -5.54
N PRO A 121 -5.36 -3.59 -5.56
CA PRO A 121 -4.14 -2.83 -5.24
C PRO A 121 -3.91 -1.65 -6.17
N LEU A 122 -4.14 -1.79 -7.48
CA LEU A 122 -4.01 -0.69 -8.44
C LEU A 122 -4.84 0.52 -7.99
N ILE A 123 -6.12 0.32 -7.69
CA ILE A 123 -7.02 1.40 -7.24
C ILE A 123 -6.50 2.03 -5.94
N CYS A 124 -6.11 1.22 -4.95
CA CYS A 124 -5.57 1.72 -3.68
C CYS A 124 -4.29 2.55 -3.88
N TYR A 125 -3.36 2.10 -4.71
CA TYR A 125 -2.13 2.83 -5.02
C TYR A 125 -2.39 4.11 -5.81
N THR A 126 -3.36 4.11 -6.73
CA THR A 126 -3.78 5.32 -7.44
C THR A 126 -4.35 6.36 -6.48
N ILE A 127 -5.28 5.96 -5.60
CA ILE A 127 -5.84 6.86 -4.58
C ILE A 127 -4.73 7.37 -3.66
N GLY A 128 -3.86 6.49 -3.17
CA GLY A 128 -2.73 6.85 -2.33
C GLY A 128 -1.79 7.84 -3.02
N THR A 129 -1.52 7.67 -4.31
CA THR A 129 -0.68 8.60 -5.09
C THR A 129 -1.32 9.98 -5.17
N ILE A 130 -2.63 10.06 -5.41
CA ILE A 130 -3.36 11.34 -5.46
C ILE A 130 -3.31 12.04 -4.11
N LEU A 131 -3.56 11.32 -3.01
CA LEU A 131 -3.49 11.88 -1.66
C LEU A 131 -2.07 12.36 -1.32
N PHE A 132 -1.06 11.53 -1.63
CA PHE A 132 0.34 11.87 -1.38
C PHE A 132 0.85 13.02 -2.25
N SER A 133 0.23 13.29 -3.40
CA SER A 133 0.58 14.45 -4.24
C SER A 133 0.29 15.79 -3.58
N ARG A 134 -0.60 15.82 -2.57
CA ARG A 134 -0.93 17.00 -1.77
C ARG A 134 -0.07 17.12 -0.51
N PHE A 135 0.75 16.12 -0.21
CA PHE A 135 1.59 16.09 0.97
C PHE A 135 2.85 16.92 0.73
N SER A 136 2.96 18.05 1.43
CA SER A 136 4.09 18.99 1.31
C SER A 136 4.80 19.13 2.67
N LEU A 137 5.56 18.10 3.04
CA LEU A 137 6.55 18.18 4.12
C LEU A 137 7.92 18.10 3.46
N ASP A 138 8.57 19.25 3.35
CA ASP A 138 9.91 19.38 2.77
C ASP A 138 10.98 19.42 3.87
N ALA A 139 12.25 19.23 3.51
CA ALA A 139 13.38 19.22 4.42
C ALA A 139 13.46 20.50 5.26
N THR A 140 13.08 21.65 4.70
CA THR A 140 13.03 22.94 5.41
C THR A 140 11.97 22.94 6.51
N GLU A 141 10.77 22.42 6.24
CA GLU A 141 9.72 22.31 7.26
C GLU A 141 10.10 21.30 8.34
N HIS A 142 10.71 20.16 7.96
CA HIS A 142 11.21 19.19 8.93
C HIS A 142 12.28 19.80 9.85
N GLN A 143 13.21 20.59 9.31
CA GLN A 143 14.21 21.30 10.11
C GLN A 143 13.58 22.34 11.05
N ARG A 144 12.57 23.08 10.56
CA ARG A 144 11.83 24.05 11.36
C ARG A 144 11.09 23.40 12.53
N ILE A 145 10.47 22.24 12.30
CA ILE A 145 9.80 21.47 13.36
C ILE A 145 10.81 21.05 14.42
N ARG A 146 11.97 20.51 14.01
CA ARG A 146 13.02 20.09 14.95
C ARG A 146 13.57 21.23 15.78
N SER A 147 13.81 22.41 15.19
CA SER A 147 14.35 23.56 15.93
C SER A 147 13.38 24.05 17.00
N VAL A 148 12.08 24.09 16.69
CA VAL A 148 11.05 24.50 17.66
C VAL A 148 10.96 23.50 18.83
N ILE A 149 11.09 22.20 18.55
CA ILE A 149 11.08 21.18 19.59
C ILE A 149 12.33 21.29 20.48
N SER A 150 13.53 21.48 19.90
CA SER A 150 14.76 21.62 20.69
C SER A 150 14.75 22.86 21.58
N GLU A 151 14.30 24.01 21.07
CA GLU A 151 14.21 25.24 21.86
C GLU A 151 13.28 25.09 23.08
N ARG A 152 12.20 24.30 22.96
CA ARG A 152 11.30 24.01 24.09
C ARG A 152 11.89 23.04 25.11
N GLN A 153 12.81 22.17 24.71
CA GLN A 153 13.48 21.24 25.62
C GLN A 153 14.60 21.91 26.42
N GLU A 154 15.18 22.98 25.87
CA GLU A 154 16.24 23.76 26.52
C GLU A 154 15.71 24.86 27.47
N ALA A 155 14.43 25.23 27.37
CA ALA A 155 13.75 26.23 28.21
C ALA A 155 13.15 25.63 29.49
#